data_AF-A0A0H4T8Z7-F1
#
_entry.id   AF-A0A0H4T8Z7-F1
#
_cell.length_a   1.000
_cell.length_b   1.000
_cell.length_c   1.000
_cell.angle_alpha   90.00
_cell.angle_beta   90.00
_cell.angle_gamma   90.00
#
_symmetry.space_group_name_H-M   'P 1'
#
loop_
_entity.id
_entity.type
_entity.pdbx_description
1 polymer ?
#
loop_
_entity_poly.entity_id
_entity_poly.type
_entity_poly.pdbx_seq_one_letter_code
_entity_poly.pdbx_strand_id
1 'polypeptide(L)'
;MEFITIQKYIRTSPRKLKLVADMVKDMPPAKAVERLPFIGKRAAEPLSKAVKTALANAKQKGVNDTELVFKEIQINQGPKMKRWRAASRGRAKPYVRIMSHIRVVLETKETGKIAETKKLKVKAGAEKTKVKNQKSKTKTENVKKSKTEGKK
;
A
#
# COMPACT_ATOMS: atom_id res chain seq x y z
N MET A 1 -9.07 -15.04 -5.84
CA MET A 1 -8.70 -15.97 -4.75
C MET A 1 -7.88 -15.26 -3.68
N GLU A 2 -8.04 -15.67 -2.42
CA GLU A 2 -7.31 -15.10 -1.28
C GLU A 2 -6.37 -16.12 -0.62
N PHE A 3 -5.20 -15.63 -0.19
CA PHE A 3 -4.20 -16.41 0.53
C PHE A 3 -3.86 -15.72 1.83
N ILE A 4 -4.22 -16.35 2.94
CA ILE A 4 -4.01 -15.82 4.29
C ILE A 4 -2.81 -16.52 4.91
N THR A 5 -1.88 -15.74 5.45
CA THR A 5 -0.74 -16.24 6.23
C THR A 5 -0.66 -15.50 7.54
N ILE A 6 -0.54 -16.24 8.65
CA ILE A 6 -0.46 -15.68 10.00
C ILE A 6 0.84 -16.14 10.66
N GLN A 7 1.67 -15.18 11.07
CA GLN A 7 2.82 -15.44 11.92
C GLN A 7 2.56 -14.91 13.33
N LYS A 8 2.74 -15.78 14.33
CA LYS A 8 2.42 -15.48 15.74
C LYS A 8 3.68 -15.31 16.59
N TYR A 9 3.55 -14.56 17.69
CA TYR A 9 4.58 -14.41 18.73
C TYR A 9 5.91 -13.82 18.27
N ILE A 10 5.85 -12.85 17.35
CA ILE A 10 7.04 -12.15 16.88
C ILE A 10 7.52 -11.20 17.97
N ARG A 11 8.80 -11.27 18.31
CA ARG A 11 9.46 -10.51 19.39
C ARG A 11 9.80 -9.07 18.96
N THR A 12 8.86 -8.39 18.29
CA THR A 12 8.99 -7.01 17.81
C THR A 12 7.74 -6.22 18.19
N SER A 13 7.90 -4.92 18.47
CA SER A 13 6.76 -4.05 18.77
C SER A 13 5.90 -3.84 17.51
N PRO A 14 4.55 -3.92 17.62
CA PRO A 14 3.63 -3.65 16.51
C PRO A 14 3.90 -2.33 15.80
N ARG A 15 4.23 -1.26 16.54
CA ARG A 15 4.51 0.08 15.97
C ARG A 15 5.69 0.05 14.99
N LYS A 16 6.74 -0.71 15.30
CA LYS A 16 7.93 -0.82 14.45
C LYS A 16 7.65 -1.61 13.18
N LEU A 17 6.80 -2.64 13.27
CA LEU A 17 6.36 -3.41 12.11
C LEU A 17 5.43 -2.60 11.22
N LYS A 18 4.49 -1.82 11.79
CA LYS A 18 3.53 -1.02 11.02
C LYS A 18 4.24 -0.05 10.09
N LEU A 19 5.26 0.65 10.61
CA LEU A 19 6.11 1.52 9.81
C LEU A 19 6.66 0.84 8.55
N VAL A 20 7.08 -0.42 8.65
CA VAL A 20 7.65 -1.16 7.50
C VAL A 20 6.54 -1.71 6.60
N ALA A 21 5.42 -2.17 7.17
CA ALA A 21 4.28 -2.64 6.39
C ALA A 21 3.67 -1.53 5.53
N ASP A 22 3.55 -0.32 6.08
CA ASP A 22 3.03 0.84 5.35
C ASP A 22 3.90 1.18 4.13
N MET A 23 5.22 0.95 4.21
CA MET A 23 6.13 1.16 3.07
C MET A 23 5.91 0.17 1.93
N VAL A 24 5.49 -1.07 2.21
CA VAL A 24 5.41 -2.15 1.21
C VAL A 24 3.99 -2.45 0.73
N LYS A 25 2.97 -1.88 1.39
CA LYS A 25 1.55 -2.16 1.13
C LYS A 25 1.16 -1.94 -0.33
N ASP A 26 1.68 -0.90 -0.97
CA ASP A 26 1.32 -0.53 -2.34
C ASP A 26 2.20 -1.20 -3.42
N MET A 27 3.18 -2.02 -3.01
CA MET A 27 4.08 -2.71 -3.93
C MET A 27 3.57 -4.11 -4.28
N PRO A 28 3.96 -4.66 -5.44
CA PRO A 28 3.78 -6.09 -5.70
C PRO A 28 4.52 -6.94 -4.66
N PRO A 29 3.97 -8.09 -4.22
CA PRO A 29 4.58 -8.94 -3.21
C PRO A 29 6.00 -9.40 -3.56
N ALA A 30 6.28 -9.73 -4.83
CA ALA A 30 7.62 -10.09 -5.29
C ALA A 30 8.64 -8.94 -5.07
N LYS A 31 8.28 -7.71 -5.48
CA LYS A 31 9.11 -6.52 -5.28
C LYS A 31 9.30 -6.18 -3.81
N ALA A 32 8.28 -6.41 -2.98
CA ALA A 32 8.38 -6.18 -1.54
C ALA A 32 9.45 -7.09 -0.91
N VAL A 33 9.53 -8.37 -1.32
CA VAL A 33 10.54 -9.31 -0.81
C VAL A 33 11.96 -8.84 -1.13
N GLU A 34 12.18 -8.29 -2.33
CA GLU A 34 13.47 -7.74 -2.74
C GLU A 34 13.81 -6.45 -1.99
N ARG A 35 12.82 -5.57 -1.74
CA ARG A 35 13.05 -4.27 -1.11
C ARG A 35 13.25 -4.35 0.41
N LEU A 36 12.53 -5.23 1.10
CA LEU A 36 12.51 -5.32 2.57
C LEU A 36 13.91 -5.40 3.22
N PRO A 37 14.87 -6.21 2.73
CA PRO A 37 16.22 -6.29 3.28
C PRO A 37 16.96 -4.94 3.34
N PHE A 38 16.68 -4.03 2.40
CA PHE A 38 17.42 -2.76 2.25
C PHE A 38 16.82 -1.58 3.05
N ILE A 39 15.70 -1.77 3.75
CA ILE A 39 15.01 -0.71 4.50
C ILE A 39 15.76 -0.29 5.78
N GLY A 40 16.81 -1.04 6.18
CA GLY A 40 17.65 -0.70 7.35
C GLY A 40 16.92 -0.78 8.68
N LYS A 41 15.74 -1.40 8.74
CA LYS A 41 14.94 -1.61 9.96
C LYS A 41 14.93 -3.09 10.31
N ARG A 42 15.24 -3.43 11.57
CA ARG A 42 15.15 -4.80 12.10
C ARG A 42 13.76 -5.44 11.93
N ALA A 43 12.71 -4.62 11.88
CA ALA A 43 11.34 -5.09 11.66
C ALA A 43 11.09 -5.64 10.24
N ALA A 44 11.98 -5.39 9.29
CA ALA A 44 11.84 -5.87 7.92
C ALA A 44 12.09 -7.38 7.80
N GLU A 45 12.96 -7.96 8.63
CA GLU A 45 13.28 -9.40 8.56
C GLU A 45 12.06 -10.29 8.90
N PRO A 46 11.31 -10.07 10.00
CA PRO A 46 10.08 -10.81 10.26
C PRO A 46 9.03 -10.65 9.15
N LEU A 47 8.89 -9.43 8.62
CA LEU A 47 7.91 -9.15 7.58
C LEU A 47 8.28 -9.83 6.25
N SER A 48 9.57 -9.86 5.88
CA SER A 48 10.06 -10.56 4.70
C SER A 48 9.79 -12.06 4.79
N LYS A 49 10.01 -12.67 5.96
CA LYS A 49 9.66 -14.09 6.19
C LYS A 49 8.16 -14.33 6.01
N ALA A 50 7.31 -13.46 6.57
CA ALA A 50 5.85 -13.59 6.43
C ALA A 50 5.38 -13.51 4.97
N VAL A 51 5.90 -12.55 4.20
CA VAL A 51 5.55 -12.38 2.78
C VAL A 51 6.06 -13.56 1.95
N LYS A 52 7.29 -14.04 2.19
CA LYS A 52 7.84 -15.24 1.51
C LYS A 52 6.97 -16.47 1.76
N THR A 53 6.50 -16.68 2.99
CA THR A 53 5.57 -17.78 3.30
C THR A 53 4.25 -17.61 2.56
N ALA A 54 3.70 -16.39 2.48
CA ALA A 54 2.46 -16.14 1.74
C ALA A 54 2.60 -16.41 0.24
N LEU A 55 3.72 -16.01 -0.37
CA LEU A 55 4.06 -16.34 -1.76
C LEU A 55 4.20 -17.86 -1.97
N ALA A 56 4.91 -18.55 -1.08
CA ALA A 56 5.04 -20.01 -1.16
C ALA A 56 3.67 -20.72 -1.10
N ASN A 57 2.77 -20.25 -0.23
CA ASN A 57 1.41 -20.78 -0.13
C ASN A 57 0.60 -20.54 -1.41
N ALA A 58 0.75 -19.38 -2.05
CA ALA A 58 0.10 -19.08 -3.32
C ALA A 58 0.66 -19.95 -4.45
N LYS A 59 1.99 -20.11 -4.52
CA LYS A 59 2.68 -20.96 -5.48
C LYS A 59 2.27 -22.42 -5.36
N GLN A 60 2.09 -22.92 -4.14
CA GLN A 60 1.61 -24.29 -3.90
C GLN A 60 0.20 -24.53 -4.48
N LYS A 61 -0.64 -23.48 -4.58
CA LYS A 61 -1.95 -23.57 -5.25
C LYS A 61 -1.91 -23.22 -6.74
N GLY A 62 -0.72 -23.10 -7.34
CA GLY A 62 -0.55 -22.87 -8.77
C GLY A 62 -0.74 -21.42 -9.24
N VAL A 63 -0.68 -20.43 -8.34
CA VAL A 63 -0.77 -19.01 -8.72
C VAL A 63 0.61 -18.42 -8.93
N ASN A 64 0.76 -17.62 -10.00
CA ASN A 64 1.99 -16.92 -10.32
C ASN A 64 2.23 -15.69 -9.43
N ASP A 65 3.49 -15.42 -9.09
CA ASP A 65 3.89 -14.30 -8.23
C ASP A 65 3.55 -12.92 -8.81
N THR A 66 3.49 -12.81 -10.14
CA THR A 66 3.21 -11.56 -10.88
C THR A 66 1.76 -11.11 -10.78
N GLU A 67 0.84 -12.03 -10.52
CA GLU A 67 -0.60 -11.78 -10.49
C GLU A 67 -1.10 -11.44 -9.08
N LEU A 68 -0.24 -11.55 -8.07
CA LEU A 68 -0.60 -11.32 -6.68
C LEU A 68 -0.49 -9.84 -6.28
N VAL A 69 -1.41 -9.41 -5.42
CA VAL A 69 -1.38 -8.11 -4.76
C VAL A 69 -1.62 -8.26 -3.26
N PHE A 70 -1.09 -7.33 -2.47
CA PHE A 70 -1.48 -7.22 -1.08
C PHE A 70 -2.91 -6.67 -1.00
N LYS A 71 -3.84 -7.51 -0.53
CA LYS A 71 -5.16 -7.03 -0.10
C LYS A 71 -5.03 -6.31 1.24
N GLU A 72 -4.34 -6.95 2.17
CA GLU A 72 -4.18 -6.42 3.51
C GLU A 72 -2.91 -6.93 4.20
N ILE A 73 -2.26 -6.05 4.95
CA ILE A 73 -1.18 -6.38 5.87
C ILE A 73 -1.60 -5.87 7.26
N GLN A 74 -2.06 -6.78 8.11
CA GLN A 74 -2.46 -6.45 9.48
C GLN A 74 -1.33 -6.80 10.45
N ILE A 75 -1.09 -5.90 11.39
CA ILE A 75 -0.13 -6.12 12.47
C ILE A 75 -0.86 -5.91 13.78
N ASN A 76 -1.13 -7.03 14.45
CA ASN A 76 -1.86 -7.08 15.70
C ASN A 76 -0.90 -7.14 16.88
N GLN A 77 -1.36 -6.59 18.01
CA GLN A 77 -0.63 -6.70 19.26
C GLN A 77 -0.76 -8.12 19.82
N GLY A 78 0.37 -8.68 20.25
CA GLY A 78 0.43 -9.96 20.95
C GLY A 78 0.62 -9.81 22.46
N PRO A 79 1.00 -10.90 23.14
CA PRO A 79 1.22 -10.91 24.58
C PRO A 79 2.23 -9.86 25.03
N LYS A 80 1.96 -9.28 26.20
CA LYS A 80 2.80 -8.28 26.87
C LYS A 80 3.56 -8.95 28.01
N MET A 81 4.88 -8.99 27.92
CA MET A 81 5.74 -9.48 28.99
C MET A 81 6.09 -8.31 29.91
N LYS A 82 5.51 -8.31 31.11
CA LYS A 82 5.78 -7.32 32.17
C LYS A 82 7.17 -7.60 32.77
N ARG A 83 8.00 -6.56 32.86
CA ARG A 83 9.35 -6.60 33.45
C ARG A 83 9.58 -5.34 34.26
N TRP A 84 10.67 -5.29 35.01
CA TRP A 84 11.10 -4.12 35.77
C TRP A 84 12.59 -3.90 35.60
N ARG A 85 13.02 -2.64 35.74
CA ARG A 85 14.43 -2.25 35.81
C ARG A 85 14.66 -1.47 37.10
N ALA A 86 15.81 -1.68 37.73
CA ALA A 86 16.23 -0.89 38.87
C ALA A 86 16.36 0.60 38.46
N ALA A 87 15.99 1.50 39.36
CA ALA A 87 16.10 2.94 39.21
C ALA A 87 16.62 3.58 40.50
N SER A 88 16.92 4.88 40.45
CA SER A 88 17.46 5.65 41.57
C SER A 88 16.63 5.51 42.85
N ARG A 89 17.31 5.51 44.00
CA ARG A 89 16.71 5.46 45.35
C ARG A 89 15.84 4.22 45.59
N GLY A 90 16.32 3.04 45.21
CA GLY A 90 15.61 1.76 45.44
C GLY A 90 14.30 1.60 44.67
N ARG A 91 14.03 2.44 43.65
CA ARG A 91 12.77 2.39 42.90
C ARG A 91 12.81 1.33 41.80
N ALA A 92 11.71 0.61 41.58
CA ALA A 92 11.53 -0.28 40.45
C ALA A 92 10.68 0.40 39.35
N LYS A 93 11.26 0.60 38.15
CA LYS A 93 10.51 1.12 37.00
C LYS A 93 9.99 -0.04 36.13
N PRO A 94 8.67 -0.19 35.94
CA PRO A 94 8.14 -1.22 35.06
C PRO A 94 8.45 -0.89 33.60
N TYR A 95 8.69 -1.90 32.79
CA TYR A 95 8.71 -1.80 31.33
C TYR A 95 8.11 -3.06 30.72
N VAL A 96 7.56 -2.94 29.51
CA VAL A 96 6.86 -4.04 28.85
C VAL A 96 7.58 -4.41 27.57
N ARG A 97 7.90 -5.71 27.41
CA ARG A 97 8.30 -6.27 26.11
C ARG A 97 7.04 -6.79 25.42
N ILE A 98 6.66 -6.11 24.34
CA ILE A 98 5.43 -6.38 23.59
C ILE A 98 5.78 -7.30 22.41
N MET A 99 4.98 -8.35 22.21
CA MET A 99 5.02 -9.18 20.99
C MET A 99 3.98 -8.71 19.96
N SER A 100 4.09 -9.22 18.75
CA SER A 100 3.17 -8.92 17.65
C SER A 100 2.78 -10.17 16.88
N HIS A 101 1.64 -10.11 16.20
CA HIS A 101 1.21 -11.09 15.21
C HIS A 101 1.10 -10.38 13.85
N ILE A 102 1.62 -11.00 12.80
CA ILE A 102 1.50 -10.50 11.43
C ILE A 102 0.47 -11.35 10.70
N ARG A 103 -0.49 -10.71 10.04
CA ARG A 103 -1.41 -11.35 9.10
C ARG A 103 -1.23 -10.70 7.74
N VAL A 104 -0.83 -11.50 6.76
CA VAL A 104 -0.70 -11.09 5.36
C VAL A 104 -1.82 -11.74 4.57
N VAL A 105 -2.55 -10.94 3.80
CA VAL A 105 -3.59 -11.40 2.88
C VAL A 105 -3.18 -11.00 1.47
N LEU A 106 -2.91 -12.00 0.65
CA LEU A 106 -2.67 -11.83 -0.79
C LEU A 106 -3.94 -12.14 -1.56
N GLU A 107 -4.16 -11.40 -2.64
CA GLU A 107 -5.28 -11.59 -3.55
C GLU A 107 -4.78 -11.65 -4.99
N THR A 108 -5.42 -12.47 -5.81
CA THR A 108 -5.18 -12.50 -7.26
C THR A 108 -5.82 -11.29 -7.93
N LYS A 109 -5.07 -10.55 -8.74
CA LYS A 109 -5.63 -9.48 -9.58
C LYS A 109 -6.58 -10.10 -10.61
N GLU A 110 -7.89 -9.92 -10.41
CA GLU A 110 -8.85 -10.07 -11.50
C GLU A 110 -8.68 -8.88 -12.45
N THR A 111 -8.05 -9.13 -13.58
CA THR A 111 -7.70 -8.14 -14.61
C THR A 111 -8.92 -7.39 -15.20
N GLY A 112 -10.15 -7.88 -14.99
CA GLY A 112 -11.38 -7.30 -15.53
C GLY A 112 -11.76 -5.91 -14.99
N LYS A 113 -11.66 -5.66 -13.68
CA LYS A 113 -12.26 -4.45 -13.06
C LYS A 113 -11.40 -3.18 -13.19
N ILE A 114 -10.08 -3.35 -13.35
CA ILE A 114 -9.13 -2.23 -13.47
C ILE A 114 -9.10 -1.69 -14.91
N ALA A 115 -9.35 -2.55 -15.91
CA ALA A 115 -9.42 -2.14 -17.31
C ALA A 115 -10.64 -1.26 -17.59
N GLU A 116 -11.79 -1.56 -16.98
CA GLU A 116 -13.02 -0.75 -17.10
C GLU A 116 -12.86 0.63 -16.45
N THR A 117 -12.31 0.68 -15.24
CA THR A 117 -12.11 1.94 -14.52
C THR A 117 -11.02 2.83 -15.15
N LYS A 118 -9.97 2.24 -15.76
CA LYS A 118 -9.01 3.00 -16.59
C LYS A 118 -9.62 3.46 -17.91
N LYS A 119 -10.42 2.66 -18.61
CA LYS A 119 -11.13 3.06 -19.84
C LYS A 119 -12.13 4.20 -19.58
N LEU A 120 -12.84 4.19 -18.44
CA LEU A 120 -13.76 5.27 -18.05
C LEU A 120 -13.04 6.57 -17.68
N LYS A 121 -11.87 6.52 -17.01
CA LYS A 121 -11.07 7.72 -16.70
C LYS A 121 -10.40 8.35 -17.93
N VAL A 122 -9.99 7.54 -18.91
CA VAL A 122 -9.43 8.04 -20.18
C VAL A 122 -10.50 8.68 -21.06
N LYS A 123 -11.73 8.12 -21.08
CA LYS A 123 -12.88 8.74 -21.77
C LYS A 123 -13.31 10.07 -21.13
N ALA A 124 -13.39 10.13 -19.80
CA ALA A 124 -13.71 11.36 -19.07
C ALA A 124 -12.62 12.45 -19.17
N GLY A 125 -11.36 12.05 -19.36
CA GLY A 125 -10.26 12.96 -19.66
C GLY A 125 -10.38 13.59 -21.06
N ALA A 126 -10.70 12.77 -22.07
CA ALA A 126 -10.82 13.21 -23.46
C ALA A 126 -12.05 14.11 -23.73
N GLU A 127 -13.16 13.91 -23.02
CA GLU A 127 -14.32 14.82 -23.08
C GLU A 127 -14.01 16.20 -22.46
N LYS A 128 -13.25 16.25 -21.36
CA LYS A 128 -12.84 17.51 -20.75
C LYS A 128 -11.90 18.32 -21.65
N THR A 129 -11.02 17.67 -22.41
CA THR A 129 -10.16 18.35 -23.40
C THR A 129 -10.96 18.83 -24.63
N LYS A 130 -11.97 18.10 -25.09
CA LYS A 130 -12.86 18.56 -26.19
C LYS A 130 -13.74 19.76 -25.78
N VAL A 131 -14.31 19.76 -24.57
CA VAL A 131 -15.13 20.87 -24.06
C VAL A 131 -14.30 22.15 -23.83
N LYS A 132 -13.04 22.01 -23.38
CA LYS A 132 -12.13 23.16 -23.21
C LYS A 132 -11.68 23.75 -24.56
N ASN A 133 -11.52 22.90 -25.59
CA ASN A 133 -11.11 23.34 -26.93
C ASN A 133 -12.27 23.86 -27.80
N GLN A 134 -13.53 23.53 -27.47
CA GLN A 134 -14.72 24.13 -28.08
C GLN A 134 -15.06 25.51 -27.48
N LYS A 135 -14.83 25.71 -26.17
CA LYS A 135 -14.99 27.01 -25.49
C LYS A 135 -13.91 28.04 -25.86
N SER A 136 -12.70 27.61 -26.24
CA SER A 136 -11.65 28.51 -26.74
C SER A 136 -11.93 28.97 -28.17
N LYS A 137 -12.46 28.10 -29.04
CA LYS A 137 -12.85 28.48 -30.42
C LYS A 137 -14.01 29.47 -30.47
N THR A 138 -15.07 29.27 -29.68
CA THR A 138 -16.22 30.20 -29.62
C THR A 138 -15.87 31.59 -29.05
N LYS A 139 -14.90 31.69 -28.12
CA LYS A 139 -14.40 32.99 -27.65
C LYS A 139 -13.55 33.74 -28.68
N THR A 140 -12.80 33.02 -29.52
CA THR A 140 -11.92 33.64 -30.53
C THR A 140 -12.71 34.15 -31.74
N GLU A 141 -13.85 33.52 -32.07
CA GLU A 141 -14.75 34.01 -33.12
C GLU A 141 -15.58 35.23 -32.67
N ASN A 142 -16.05 35.30 -31.42
CA ASN A 142 -16.81 36.46 -30.94
C ASN A 142 -15.95 37.73 -30.75
N VAL A 143 -14.66 37.59 -30.42
CA VAL A 143 -13.73 38.74 -30.31
C VAL A 143 -13.31 39.28 -31.69
N LYS A 144 -13.40 38.47 -32.76
CA LYS A 144 -13.12 38.91 -34.13
C LYS A 144 -14.31 39.66 -34.75
N LYS A 145 -15.56 39.29 -34.44
CA LYS A 145 -16.75 40.02 -34.92
C LYS A 145 -16.91 41.42 -34.30
N SER A 146 -16.62 41.59 -33.01
CA SER A 146 -16.78 42.89 -32.33
C SER A 146 -15.72 43.94 -32.69
N LYS A 147 -14.59 43.55 -33.27
CA LYS A 147 -13.53 44.49 -33.71
C LYS A 147 -13.74 45.05 -35.12
N THR A 148 -14.63 44.46 -35.93
CA THR A 148 -14.92 44.91 -37.30
C THR A 148 -16.00 45.99 -37.41
N GLU A 149 -16.84 46.16 -36.38
CA GLU A 149 -17.96 47.14 -36.41
C GLU A 149 -17.62 48.52 -35.81
N GLY A 150 -16.39 48.72 -35.30
CA GLY A 150 -15.98 49.94 -34.60
C GLY A 150 -15.01 50.87 -35.34
N LYS A 151 -14.98 50.85 -36.68
CA LYS A 151 -14.19 51.82 -37.46
C LYS A 151 -15.09 52.61 -38.41
N LYS A 152 -15.61 53.73 -37.91
CA LYS A 152 -16.00 54.90 -38.68
C LYS A 152 -15.82 56.13 -37.80
#